data_AF-A0A4V2M3C1-F1
#
_entry.id   AF-A0A4V2M3C1-F1
#
_cell.length_a   1.000
_cell.length_b   1.000
_cell.length_c   1.000
_cell.angle_alpha   90.00
_cell.angle_beta   90.00
_cell.angle_gamma   90.00
#
_symmetry.space_group_name_H-M   'P 1'
#
loop_
_entity.id
_entity.type
_entity.pdbx_description
1 polymer ?
#
loop_
_entity_poly.entity_id
_entity_poly.type
_entity_poly.pdbx_seq_one_letter_code
_entity_poly.pdbx_strand_id
1 'polypeptide(L)'
;MKPFVLVVPFSAVITGLFNLGEVVPWPLAIVLGAAWGTAAGLVAHWLGSRPRWAAWSEDVLVAAGAAGFAFAGCGGLMAILLLKGSLTSTSLTGEALERMFLPSIPYYIAVNSVLEILVIPLLVYVAWRPGRRRVLVLSAAALYFAMRVWTYLAFVPNRLGWADSSHSNQPLTAAERAQAADDLMLNDPRWILLLIMFALLLAAGGRSRVRELVSAS
;
A
#
# COMPACT_ATOMS: atom_id res chain seq x y z
N MET A 1 -25.11 -0.27 -0.96
CA MET A 1 -24.85 -0.98 0.31
C MET A 1 -23.66 -1.94 0.25
N LYS A 2 -23.59 -2.89 -0.68
CA LYS A 2 -22.55 -3.94 -0.67
C LYS A 2 -21.06 -3.48 -0.61
N PRO A 3 -20.59 -2.40 -1.27
CA PRO A 3 -19.19 -1.97 -1.14
C PRO A 3 -18.86 -1.31 0.21
N PHE A 4 -19.85 -0.69 0.87
CA PHE A 4 -19.65 -0.06 2.20
C PHE A 4 -19.26 -1.08 3.26
N VAL A 5 -19.79 -2.31 3.16
CA VAL A 5 -19.49 -3.42 4.08
C VAL A 5 -18.01 -3.84 4.02
N LEU A 6 -17.30 -3.54 2.93
CA LEU A 6 -15.87 -3.82 2.80
C LEU A 6 -15.02 -2.59 3.12
N VAL A 7 -15.37 -1.45 2.53
CA VAL A 7 -14.52 -0.25 2.59
C VAL A 7 -14.60 0.42 3.97
N VAL A 8 -15.78 0.50 4.59
CA VAL A 8 -15.92 1.19 5.89
C VAL A 8 -15.14 0.47 7.00
N PRO A 9 -15.28 -0.86 7.20
CA PRO A 9 -14.46 -1.56 8.19
C PRO A 9 -12.97 -1.46 7.89
N PHE A 10 -12.57 -1.56 6.62
CA PHE A 10 -11.18 -1.38 6.23
C PHE A 10 -10.67 0.02 6.62
N SER A 11 -11.34 1.09 6.22
CA SER A 11 -10.92 2.45 6.58
C SER A 11 -10.95 2.68 8.10
N ALA A 12 -11.90 2.09 8.83
CA ALA A 12 -11.95 2.17 10.29
C ALA A 12 -10.73 1.53 10.96
N VAL A 13 -10.31 0.35 10.49
CA VAL A 13 -9.14 -0.37 11.03
C VAL A 13 -7.84 0.28 10.58
N ILE A 14 -7.74 0.61 9.29
CA ILE A 14 -6.47 0.90 8.66
C ILE A 14 -6.20 2.41 8.73
N THR A 15 -7.07 3.24 8.18
CA THR A 15 -6.98 4.71 8.33
C THR A 15 -7.21 5.14 9.78
N GLY A 16 -8.22 4.57 10.44
CA GLY A 16 -8.58 4.91 11.81
C GLY A 16 -7.60 4.35 12.84
N LEU A 17 -7.75 3.07 13.17
CA LEU A 17 -7.00 2.45 14.27
C LEU A 17 -5.48 2.50 14.04
N PHE A 18 -4.97 2.12 12.86
CA PHE A 18 -3.53 2.01 12.64
C PHE A 18 -2.80 3.32 12.31
N ASN A 19 -3.42 4.30 11.63
CA ASN A 19 -2.76 5.60 11.42
C ASN A 19 -3.19 6.64 12.45
N LEU A 20 -4.49 6.98 12.48
CA LEU A 20 -4.97 8.06 13.35
C LEU A 20 -4.84 7.70 14.83
N GLY A 21 -4.88 6.41 15.18
CA GLY A 21 -4.71 5.93 16.55
C GLY A 21 -3.38 6.29 17.21
N GLU A 22 -2.36 6.65 16.42
CA GLU A 22 -1.08 7.16 16.95
C GLU A 22 -1.19 8.60 17.48
N VAL A 23 -2.19 9.37 17.03
CA VAL A 23 -2.34 10.81 17.33
C VAL A 23 -3.61 11.13 18.11
N VAL A 24 -4.67 10.33 17.94
CA VAL A 24 -5.96 10.51 18.63
C VAL A 24 -6.39 9.23 19.35
N PRO A 25 -7.20 9.32 20.42
CA PRO A 25 -7.68 8.15 21.14
C PRO A 25 -8.36 7.14 20.23
N TRP A 26 -8.05 5.85 20.41
CA TRP A 26 -8.47 4.78 19.50
C TRP A 26 -9.98 4.72 19.19
N PRO A 27 -10.92 5.02 20.12
CA PRO A 27 -12.34 5.00 19.76
C PRO A 27 -12.69 6.09 18.74
N LEU A 28 -12.13 7.29 18.92
CA LEU A 28 -12.31 8.40 18.00
C LEU A 28 -11.64 8.13 16.65
N ALA A 29 -10.43 7.56 16.67
CA ALA A 29 -9.70 7.18 15.46
C ALA A 29 -10.52 6.24 14.56
N ILE A 30 -11.11 5.19 15.14
CA ILE A 30 -11.97 4.23 14.44
C ILE A 30 -13.18 4.94 13.82
N VAL A 31 -13.85 5.82 14.57
CA VAL A 31 -15.00 6.58 14.08
C VAL A 31 -14.62 7.48 12.91
N LEU A 32 -13.48 8.18 13.01
CA LEU A 32 -12.97 9.03 11.93
C LEU A 32 -12.62 8.21 10.67
N GLY A 33 -11.99 7.04 10.84
CA GLY A 33 -11.71 6.13 9.74
C GLY A 33 -12.99 5.60 9.08
N ALA A 34 -13.99 5.23 9.87
CA ALA A 34 -15.30 4.80 9.36
C ALA A 34 -16.05 5.93 8.63
N ALA A 35 -15.99 7.15 9.18
CA ALA A 35 -16.56 8.35 8.58
C ALA A 35 -15.89 8.65 7.23
N TRP A 36 -14.56 8.52 7.16
CA TRP A 36 -13.80 8.68 5.92
C TRP A 36 -14.19 7.65 4.86
N GLY A 37 -14.24 6.36 5.21
CA GLY A 37 -14.68 5.30 4.29
C GLY A 37 -16.12 5.52 3.78
N THR A 38 -16.98 6.13 4.61
CA THR A 38 -18.34 6.53 4.23
C THR A 38 -18.33 7.72 3.28
N ALA A 39 -17.56 8.76 3.58
CA ALA A 39 -17.39 9.94 2.74
C ALA A 39 -16.86 9.57 1.34
N ALA A 40 -15.87 8.69 1.25
CA ALA A 40 -15.38 8.14 0.00
C ALA A 40 -16.50 7.44 -0.81
N GLY A 41 -17.39 6.71 -0.14
CA GLY A 41 -18.55 6.09 -0.77
C GLY A 41 -19.56 7.11 -1.32
N LEU A 42 -19.78 8.21 -0.61
CA LEU A 42 -20.64 9.32 -1.07
C LEU A 42 -20.04 10.01 -2.30
N VAL A 43 -18.72 10.26 -2.29
CA VAL A 43 -17.99 10.81 -3.45
C VAL A 43 -18.09 9.85 -4.64
N ALA A 44 -17.87 8.55 -4.44
CA ALA A 44 -17.99 7.56 -5.49
C ALA A 44 -19.42 7.45 -6.05
N HIS A 45 -20.44 7.59 -5.20
CA HIS A 45 -21.84 7.65 -5.63
C HIS A 45 -22.11 8.89 -6.50
N TRP A 46 -21.60 10.06 -6.07
CA TRP A 46 -21.70 11.30 -6.84
C TRP A 46 -20.97 11.22 -8.19
N LEU A 47 -19.78 10.59 -8.26
CA LEU A 47 -19.08 10.31 -9.51
C LEU A 47 -19.89 9.34 -10.40
N GLY A 48 -20.53 8.35 -9.77
CA GLY A 48 -21.36 7.33 -10.40
C GLY A 48 -22.63 7.87 -11.07
N SER A 49 -23.13 9.02 -10.66
CA SER A 49 -24.34 9.63 -11.25
C SER A 49 -24.11 10.15 -12.68
N ARG A 50 -22.84 10.27 -13.11
CA ARG A 50 -22.46 10.73 -14.47
C ARG A 50 -21.66 9.64 -15.19
N PRO A 51 -22.20 9.01 -16.26
CA PRO A 51 -21.56 7.86 -16.91
C PRO A 51 -20.12 8.10 -17.37
N ARG A 52 -19.82 9.27 -17.93
CA ARG A 52 -18.46 9.67 -18.36
C ARG A 52 -17.50 9.78 -17.18
N TRP A 53 -17.91 10.46 -16.12
CA TRP A 53 -17.07 10.64 -14.92
C TRP A 53 -16.82 9.31 -14.24
N ALA A 54 -17.84 8.47 -14.07
CA ALA A 54 -17.70 7.14 -13.50
C ALA A 54 -16.66 6.29 -14.26
N ALA A 55 -16.67 6.33 -15.60
CA ALA A 55 -15.71 5.60 -16.42
C ALA A 55 -14.28 6.13 -16.27
N TRP A 56 -14.10 7.46 -16.35
CA TRP A 56 -12.79 8.08 -16.18
C TRP A 56 -12.23 7.88 -14.78
N SER A 57 -13.04 8.04 -13.74
CA SER A 57 -12.61 7.83 -12.35
C SER A 57 -12.15 6.39 -12.11
N GLU A 58 -12.88 5.39 -12.63
CA GLU A 58 -12.49 3.99 -12.54
C GLU A 58 -11.14 3.72 -13.22
N ASP A 59 -10.91 4.27 -14.42
CA ASP A 59 -9.66 4.09 -15.17
C ASP A 59 -8.48 4.83 -14.53
N VAL A 60 -8.69 6.07 -14.05
CA VAL A 60 -7.66 6.85 -13.34
C VAL A 60 -7.26 6.17 -12.04
N LEU A 61 -8.23 5.65 -11.26
CA LEU A 61 -7.93 4.95 -10.01
C LEU A 61 -7.21 3.62 -10.25
N VAL A 62 -7.56 2.89 -11.31
CA VAL A 62 -6.79 1.69 -11.70
C VAL A 62 -5.36 2.06 -12.08
N ALA A 63 -5.16 3.11 -12.88
CA ALA A 63 -3.83 3.57 -13.28
C ALA A 63 -2.99 4.04 -12.08
N ALA A 64 -3.59 4.85 -11.19
CA ALA A 64 -2.95 5.31 -9.96
C ALA A 64 -2.59 4.14 -9.03
N GLY A 65 -3.48 3.17 -8.87
CA GLY A 65 -3.23 1.96 -8.09
C GLY A 65 -2.10 1.12 -8.68
N ALA A 66 -2.11 0.91 -10.00
CA ALA A 66 -1.07 0.17 -10.70
C ALA A 66 0.29 0.87 -10.57
N ALA A 67 0.33 2.20 -10.75
CA ALA A 67 1.56 2.98 -10.58
C ALA A 67 2.09 2.91 -9.14
N GLY A 68 1.21 3.04 -8.14
CA GLY A 68 1.59 2.91 -6.74
C GLY A 68 2.13 1.52 -6.38
N PHE A 69 1.49 0.45 -6.87
CA PHE A 69 1.99 -0.92 -6.66
C PHE A 69 3.28 -1.22 -7.42
N ALA A 70 3.45 -0.68 -8.64
CA ALA A 70 4.70 -0.79 -9.38
C ALA A 70 5.84 -0.07 -8.64
N PHE A 71 5.60 1.16 -8.17
CA PHE A 71 6.57 1.91 -7.37
C PHE A 71 6.97 1.13 -6.11
N ALA A 72 5.98 0.68 -5.32
CA ALA A 72 6.23 -0.01 -4.07
C ALA A 72 6.89 -1.38 -4.29
N GLY A 73 6.45 -2.14 -5.29
CA GLY A 73 6.96 -3.47 -5.61
C GLY A 73 8.36 -3.45 -6.21
N CYS A 74 8.56 -2.71 -7.31
CA CYS A 74 9.86 -2.60 -7.98
C CYS A 74 10.87 -1.85 -7.12
N GLY A 75 10.47 -0.73 -6.52
CA GLY A 75 11.32 0.00 -5.58
C GLY A 75 11.67 -0.86 -4.37
N GLY A 76 10.70 -1.58 -3.81
CA GLY A 76 10.92 -2.47 -2.66
C GLY A 76 11.90 -3.60 -2.97
N LEU A 77 11.77 -4.23 -4.13
CA LEU A 77 12.72 -5.23 -4.61
C LEU A 77 14.13 -4.64 -4.77
N MET A 78 14.24 -3.46 -5.39
CA MET A 78 15.52 -2.78 -5.54
C MET A 78 16.15 -2.46 -4.18
N ALA A 79 15.38 -1.96 -3.21
CA ALA A 79 15.85 -1.71 -1.86
C ALA A 79 16.35 -2.99 -1.16
N ILE A 80 15.61 -4.10 -1.29
CA ILE A 80 16.03 -5.39 -0.73
C ILE A 80 17.34 -5.87 -1.37
N LEU A 81 17.49 -5.76 -2.69
CA LEU A 81 18.71 -6.17 -3.39
C LEU A 81 19.92 -5.32 -3.00
N LEU A 82 19.73 -3.99 -2.89
CA LEU A 82 20.77 -3.06 -2.44
C LEU A 82 21.20 -3.34 -1.00
N LEU A 83 20.24 -3.57 -0.09
CA LEU A 83 20.54 -3.90 1.30
C LEU A 83 21.23 -5.26 1.43
N LYS A 84 20.74 -6.29 0.73
CA LYS A 84 21.38 -7.61 0.69
C LYS A 84 22.83 -7.51 0.19
N GLY A 85 23.05 -6.79 -0.91
CA GLY A 85 24.40 -6.54 -1.42
C GLY A 85 25.27 -5.79 -0.41
N SER A 86 24.76 -4.73 0.20
CA SER A 86 25.48 -3.92 1.19
C SER A 86 25.93 -4.75 2.39
N LEU A 87 25.06 -5.62 2.92
CA LEU A 87 25.37 -6.49 4.06
C LEU A 87 26.45 -7.54 3.75
N THR A 88 26.80 -7.79 2.50
CA THR A 88 27.97 -8.64 2.20
C THR A 88 29.30 -7.91 2.43
N SER A 89 29.31 -6.58 2.45
CA SER A 89 30.51 -5.77 2.67
C SER A 89 31.01 -5.84 4.11
N THR A 90 32.31 -6.00 4.28
CA THR A 90 32.98 -6.02 5.59
C THR A 90 33.31 -4.62 6.11
N SER A 91 33.15 -3.57 5.30
CA SER A 91 33.40 -2.18 5.68
C SER A 91 32.11 -1.41 6.04
N LEU A 92 30.95 -2.06 5.94
CA LEU A 92 29.67 -1.42 6.21
C LEU A 92 29.48 -1.18 7.71
N THR A 93 29.15 0.05 8.08
CA THR A 93 28.78 0.43 9.44
C THR A 93 27.26 0.49 9.60
N GLY A 94 26.76 0.42 10.84
CA GLY A 94 25.32 0.58 11.11
C GLY A 94 24.81 1.96 10.70
N GLU A 95 25.58 3.01 10.99
CA GLU A 95 25.25 4.39 10.61
C GLU A 95 25.16 4.58 9.08
N ALA A 96 26.07 3.95 8.31
CA ALA A 96 26.01 4.00 6.85
C ALA A 96 24.74 3.32 6.32
N LEU A 97 24.37 2.18 6.91
CA LEU A 97 23.16 1.43 6.55
C LEU A 97 21.89 2.26 6.84
N GLU A 98 21.85 2.93 7.98
CA GLU A 98 20.76 3.82 8.38
C GLU A 98 20.61 4.99 7.40
N ARG A 99 21.71 5.68 7.08
CA ARG A 99 21.73 6.81 6.13
C ARG A 99 21.33 6.41 4.71
N MET A 100 21.60 5.18 4.30
CA MET A 100 21.15 4.65 3.02
C MET A 100 19.64 4.31 3.03
N PHE A 101 19.11 3.93 4.19
CA PHE A 101 17.76 3.41 4.32
C PHE A 101 16.70 4.48 4.65
N LEU A 102 16.95 5.32 5.67
CA LEU A 102 16.00 6.32 6.18
C LEU A 102 15.42 7.25 5.11
N PRO A 103 16.20 7.78 4.14
CA PRO A 103 15.66 8.70 3.14
C PRO A 103 14.56 8.08 2.26
N SER A 104 14.50 6.75 2.16
CA SER A 104 13.47 6.06 1.37
C SER A 104 12.11 5.98 2.08
N ILE A 105 12.09 6.01 3.42
CA ILE A 105 10.90 5.77 4.23
C ILE A 105 9.76 6.75 3.91
N PRO A 106 9.98 8.08 3.84
CA PRO A 106 8.90 9.03 3.58
C PRO A 106 8.21 8.80 2.24
N TYR A 107 8.94 8.37 1.20
CA TYR A 107 8.37 8.06 -0.11
C TYR A 107 7.44 6.84 -0.05
N TYR A 108 7.85 5.78 0.65
CA TYR A 108 6.99 4.61 0.85
C TYR A 108 5.77 4.93 1.71
N ILE A 109 5.92 5.77 2.75
CA ILE A 109 4.79 6.23 3.55
C ILE A 109 3.82 6.99 2.66
N ALA A 110 4.27 8.00 1.92
CA ALA A 110 3.41 8.81 1.07
C ALA A 110 2.62 7.98 0.04
N VAL A 111 3.29 7.09 -0.69
CA VAL A 111 2.62 6.23 -1.69
C VAL A 111 1.64 5.26 -1.03
N ASN A 112 2.04 4.61 0.07
CA ASN A 112 1.13 3.71 0.77
C ASN A 112 -0.08 4.45 1.34
N SER A 113 0.10 5.62 1.95
CA SER A 113 -0.99 6.43 2.50
C SER A 113 -1.97 6.86 1.41
N VAL A 114 -1.50 7.25 0.23
CA VAL A 114 -2.38 7.57 -0.91
C VAL A 114 -3.17 6.35 -1.36
N LEU A 115 -2.52 5.19 -1.48
CA LEU A 115 -3.18 3.94 -1.85
C LEU A 115 -4.26 3.55 -0.82
N GLU A 116 -3.91 3.67 0.45
CA GLU A 116 -4.69 3.22 1.59
C GLU A 116 -5.89 4.10 1.88
N ILE A 117 -5.68 5.41 1.93
CA ILE A 117 -6.68 6.38 2.36
C ILE A 117 -7.64 6.69 1.21
N LEU A 118 -7.14 6.67 -0.03
CA LEU A 118 -7.89 7.20 -1.18
C LEU A 118 -8.09 6.18 -2.29
N VAL A 119 -7.00 5.68 -2.90
CA VAL A 119 -7.09 4.98 -4.19
C VAL A 119 -7.85 3.67 -4.07
N ILE A 120 -7.45 2.77 -3.16
CA ILE A 120 -8.08 1.45 -3.03
C ILE A 120 -9.52 1.55 -2.52
N PRO A 121 -9.84 2.34 -1.47
CA PRO A 121 -11.22 2.55 -1.04
C PRO A 121 -12.15 3.03 -2.16
N LEU A 122 -11.76 4.09 -2.87
CA LEU A 122 -12.56 4.63 -3.98
C LEU A 122 -12.66 3.64 -5.13
N LEU A 123 -11.56 2.96 -5.47
CA LEU A 123 -11.53 1.98 -6.55
C LEU A 123 -12.52 0.84 -6.30
N VAL A 124 -12.61 0.34 -5.06
CA VAL A 124 -13.61 -0.69 -4.68
C VAL A 124 -15.04 -0.19 -4.89
N TYR A 125 -15.33 1.07 -4.56
CA TYR A 125 -16.65 1.65 -4.80
C TYR A 125 -16.97 1.81 -6.30
N VAL A 126 -16.08 2.44 -7.07
CA VAL A 126 -16.36 2.75 -8.48
C VAL A 126 -16.31 1.52 -9.39
N ALA A 127 -15.50 0.52 -9.06
CA ALA A 127 -15.43 -0.75 -9.78
C ALA A 127 -16.53 -1.74 -9.36
N TRP A 128 -17.52 -1.33 -8.56
CA TRP A 128 -18.59 -2.18 -8.06
C TRP A 128 -19.68 -2.49 -9.12
N ARG A 129 -19.25 -3.00 -10.27
CA ARG A 129 -20.09 -3.42 -11.41
C ARG A 129 -19.92 -4.90 -11.74
N PRO A 130 -20.92 -5.61 -12.28
CA PRO A 130 -20.74 -6.97 -12.75
C PRO A 130 -19.64 -7.06 -13.82
N GLY A 131 -18.81 -8.10 -13.76
CA GLY A 131 -17.79 -8.38 -14.78
C GLY A 131 -16.42 -8.74 -14.21
N ARG A 132 -15.51 -9.17 -15.09
CA ARG A 132 -14.16 -9.62 -14.72
C ARG A 132 -13.32 -8.53 -14.07
N ARG A 133 -13.52 -7.26 -14.47
CA ARG A 133 -12.77 -6.12 -13.90
C ARG A 133 -13.01 -5.98 -12.40
N ARG A 134 -14.25 -6.13 -11.94
CA ARG A 134 -14.58 -6.11 -10.51
C ARG A 134 -13.84 -7.21 -9.76
N VAL A 135 -13.80 -8.43 -10.30
CA VAL A 135 -13.08 -9.54 -9.65
C VAL A 135 -11.60 -9.20 -9.49
N LEU A 136 -10.95 -8.70 -10.54
CA LEU A 136 -9.53 -8.31 -10.50
C LEU A 136 -9.26 -7.21 -9.47
N VAL A 137 -10.09 -6.16 -9.46
CA VAL A 137 -9.99 -5.06 -8.49
C VAL A 137 -10.20 -5.53 -7.06
N LEU A 138 -11.22 -6.36 -6.81
CA LEU A 138 -11.50 -6.87 -5.47
C LEU A 138 -10.43 -7.83 -4.98
N SER A 139 -9.85 -8.65 -5.86
CA SER A 139 -8.71 -9.49 -5.52
C SER A 139 -7.49 -8.64 -5.14
N ALA A 140 -7.19 -7.59 -5.90
CA ALA A 140 -6.11 -6.68 -5.57
C ALA A 140 -6.35 -5.96 -4.24
N ALA A 141 -7.58 -5.47 -4.00
CA ALA A 141 -7.95 -4.82 -2.74
C ALA A 141 -7.86 -5.78 -1.55
N ALA A 142 -8.32 -7.03 -1.70
CA ALA A 142 -8.24 -8.03 -0.64
C ALA A 142 -6.79 -8.37 -0.27
N LEU A 143 -5.93 -8.59 -1.27
CA LEU A 143 -4.49 -8.78 -1.06
C LEU A 143 -3.87 -7.57 -0.37
N TYR A 144 -4.25 -6.36 -0.81
CA TYR A 144 -3.76 -5.13 -0.23
C TYR A 144 -4.15 -5.02 1.25
N PHE A 145 -5.41 -5.30 1.58
CA PHE A 145 -5.91 -5.22 2.95
C PHE A 145 -5.18 -6.18 3.88
N ALA A 146 -5.03 -7.45 3.46
CA ALA A 146 -4.28 -8.45 4.21
C ALA A 146 -2.81 -8.02 4.41
N MET A 147 -2.18 -7.52 3.35
CA MET A 147 -0.79 -7.04 3.40
C MET A 147 -0.63 -5.82 4.32
N ARG A 148 -1.61 -4.90 4.37
CA ARG A 148 -1.55 -3.72 5.25
C ARG A 148 -1.71 -4.10 6.71
N VAL A 149 -2.61 -5.02 7.05
CA VAL A 149 -2.71 -5.56 8.43
C VAL A 149 -1.39 -6.18 8.87
N TRP A 150 -0.78 -7.03 8.03
CA TRP A 150 0.56 -7.57 8.32
C TRP A 150 1.61 -6.48 8.46
N THR A 151 1.55 -5.45 7.62
CA THR A 151 2.52 -4.35 7.65
C THR A 151 2.49 -3.62 8.99
N TYR A 152 1.31 -3.30 9.52
CA TYR A 152 1.21 -2.61 10.81
C TYR A 152 1.52 -3.52 12.00
N LEU A 153 1.16 -4.81 11.95
CA LEU A 153 1.35 -5.71 13.08
C LEU A 153 2.77 -6.28 13.21
N ALA A 154 3.46 -6.50 12.08
CA ALA A 154 4.76 -7.18 12.07
C ALA A 154 5.87 -6.32 11.47
N PHE A 155 5.63 -5.70 10.32
CA PHE A 155 6.71 -5.03 9.59
C PHE A 155 7.12 -3.68 10.19
N VAL A 156 6.15 -2.83 10.52
CA VAL A 156 6.41 -1.50 11.07
C VAL A 156 7.14 -1.60 12.41
N PRO A 157 6.70 -2.43 13.39
CA PRO A 157 7.41 -2.57 14.67
C PRO A 157 8.87 -3.01 14.49
N ASN A 158 9.13 -3.99 13.62
CA ASN A 158 10.50 -4.49 13.40
C ASN A 158 11.41 -3.43 12.76
N ARG A 159 10.92 -2.71 11.75
CA ARG A 159 11.73 -1.70 11.04
C ARG A 159 11.94 -0.42 11.85
N LEU A 160 10.93 0.05 12.58
CA LEU A 160 11.08 1.23 13.43
C LEU A 160 11.94 0.89 14.65
N GLY A 161 11.79 -0.30 15.22
CA GLY A 161 12.67 -0.77 16.29
C GLY A 161 14.14 -0.83 15.87
N TRP A 162 14.42 -1.21 14.62
CA TRP A 162 15.78 -1.11 14.06
C TRP A 162 16.24 0.34 13.94
N ALA A 163 15.43 1.22 13.34
CA ALA A 163 15.78 2.63 13.13
C ALA A 163 15.97 3.42 14.43
N ASP A 164 15.29 3.04 15.50
CA ASP A 164 15.39 3.67 16.82
C ASP A 164 16.55 3.10 17.67
N SER A 165 17.24 2.06 17.18
CA SER A 165 18.36 1.45 17.88
C SER A 165 19.66 2.24 17.71
N SER A 166 20.52 2.23 18.73
CA SER A 166 21.83 2.89 18.63
C SER A 166 22.74 2.12 17.66
N HIS A 167 23.04 2.74 16.53
CA HIS A 167 23.90 2.15 15.51
C HIS A 167 25.37 2.50 15.71
N SER A 168 26.24 1.49 15.61
CA SER A 168 27.69 1.66 15.75
C SER A 168 28.31 2.31 14.52
N ASN A 169 29.29 3.19 14.75
CA ASN A 169 30.17 3.74 13.71
C ASN A 169 31.32 2.79 13.35
N GLN A 170 31.41 1.65 14.04
CA GLN A 170 32.35 0.59 13.69
C GLN A 170 31.76 -0.31 12.60
N PRO A 171 32.62 -0.97 11.80
CA PRO A 171 32.15 -1.99 10.86
C PRO A 171 31.36 -3.09 11.58
N LEU A 172 30.23 -3.49 10.98
CA LEU A 172 29.36 -4.50 11.56
C LEU A 172 30.06 -5.86 11.57
N THR A 173 30.02 -6.52 12.72
CA THR A 173 30.42 -7.92 12.87
C THR A 173 29.49 -8.83 12.06
N ALA A 174 29.90 -10.08 11.82
CA ALA A 174 29.05 -11.05 11.11
C ALA A 174 27.70 -11.29 11.82
N ALA A 175 27.71 -11.29 13.16
CA ALA A 175 26.50 -11.47 13.96
C ALA A 175 25.54 -10.27 13.82
N GLU A 176 26.06 -9.04 13.89
CA GLU A 176 25.25 -7.83 13.71
C GLU A 176 24.67 -7.72 12.30
N ARG A 177 25.41 -8.18 11.27
CA ARG A 177 24.89 -8.23 9.89
C ARG A 177 23.76 -9.25 9.72
N ALA A 178 23.86 -10.40 10.39
CA ALA A 178 22.77 -11.38 10.40
C ALA A 178 21.53 -10.82 11.10
N GLN A 179 21.70 -10.19 12.27
CA GLN A 179 20.61 -9.54 12.99
C GLN A 179 19.95 -8.44 12.14
N ALA A 180 20.76 -7.57 11.52
CA ALA A 180 20.24 -6.51 10.65
C ALA A 180 19.46 -7.07 9.44
N ALA A 181 19.86 -8.23 8.90
CA ALA A 181 19.13 -8.88 7.81
C ALA A 181 17.72 -9.34 8.23
N ASP A 182 17.59 -9.82 9.48
CA ASP A 182 16.33 -10.26 10.07
C ASP A 182 15.44 -9.06 10.44
N ASP A 183 16.00 -8.06 11.11
CA ASP A 183 15.27 -6.86 11.55
C ASP A 183 14.76 -6.02 10.36
N LEU A 184 15.57 -5.90 9.29
CA LEU A 184 15.17 -5.23 8.05
C LEU A 184 14.23 -6.08 7.17
N MET A 185 13.97 -7.32 7.58
CA MET A 185 13.12 -8.30 6.92
C MET A 185 13.49 -8.52 5.45
N LEU A 186 14.77 -8.81 5.15
CA LEU A 186 15.26 -8.90 3.77
C LEU A 186 14.67 -10.08 2.95
N ASN A 187 14.02 -11.04 3.60
CA ASN A 187 13.33 -12.15 2.95
C ASN A 187 11.80 -11.96 2.89
N ASP A 188 11.33 -10.74 3.13
CA ASP A 188 9.91 -10.41 3.12
C ASP A 188 9.26 -10.61 1.74
N PRO A 189 8.21 -11.44 1.61
CA PRO A 189 7.54 -11.72 0.34
C PRO A 189 6.60 -10.59 -0.14
N ARG A 190 6.43 -9.49 0.60
CA ARG A 190 5.48 -8.42 0.24
C ARG A 190 5.74 -7.79 -1.13
N TRP A 191 6.99 -7.70 -1.58
CA TRP A 191 7.28 -7.20 -2.93
C TRP A 191 6.62 -8.08 -4.01
N ILE A 192 6.53 -9.40 -3.80
CA ILE A 192 5.83 -10.32 -4.70
C ILE A 192 4.34 -10.01 -4.71
N LEU A 193 3.73 -9.82 -3.53
CA LEU A 193 2.32 -9.46 -3.41
C LEU A 193 2.03 -8.13 -4.12
N LEU A 194 2.92 -7.14 -3.98
CA LEU A 194 2.83 -5.86 -4.69
C LEU A 194 2.85 -6.05 -6.22
N LEU A 195 3.74 -6.90 -6.73
CA LEU A 195 3.77 -7.23 -8.17
C LEU A 195 2.54 -7.99 -8.64
N ILE A 196 1.97 -8.88 -7.83
CA ILE A 196 0.71 -9.55 -8.13
C ILE A 196 -0.43 -8.53 -8.20
N MET A 197 -0.55 -7.63 -7.22
CA MET A 197 -1.56 -6.59 -7.22
C MET A 197 -1.41 -5.63 -8.41
N PHE A 198 -0.17 -5.28 -8.77
CA PHE A 198 0.15 -4.54 -9.98
C PHE A 198 -0.36 -5.27 -11.24
N ALA A 199 -0.05 -6.56 -11.40
CA ALA A 199 -0.49 -7.36 -12.54
C ALA A 199 -2.03 -7.47 -12.62
N LEU A 200 -2.71 -7.61 -11.47
CA LEU A 200 -4.17 -7.60 -11.39
C LEU A 200 -4.76 -6.27 -11.88
N LEU A 201 -4.19 -5.13 -11.45
CA LEU A 201 -4.66 -3.81 -11.88
C LEU A 201 -4.32 -3.51 -13.34
N LEU A 202 -3.18 -3.95 -13.87
CA LEU A 202 -2.91 -3.88 -15.31
C LEU A 202 -3.93 -4.68 -16.13
N ALA A 203 -4.22 -5.91 -15.70
CA ALA A 203 -5.24 -6.74 -16.34
C ALA A 203 -6.65 -6.12 -16.23
N ALA A 204 -6.94 -5.38 -15.16
CA ALA A 204 -8.16 -4.60 -15.02
C ALA A 204 -8.18 -3.40 -15.98
N GLY A 205 -7.05 -2.71 -16.18
CA GLY A 205 -6.88 -1.61 -17.13
C GLY A 205 -7.11 -2.02 -18.58
N GLY A 206 -6.77 -3.27 -18.95
CA GLY A 206 -7.13 -3.86 -20.24
C GLY A 206 -8.64 -4.00 -20.50
N ARG A 207 -9.47 -3.76 -19.47
CA ARG A 207 -10.94 -3.82 -19.50
C ARG A 207 -11.56 -2.44 -19.16
N SER A 208 -11.01 -1.40 -19.80
CA SER A 208 -11.39 0.00 -19.62
C SER A 208 -12.89 0.25 -19.93
N ARG A 209 -13.56 0.99 -19.04
CA ARG A 209 -14.96 1.40 -19.22
C ARG A 209 -15.09 2.52 -20.24
N VAL A 210 -14.06 3.36 -20.37
CA VAL A 210 -13.99 4.40 -21.40
C VAL A 210 -14.00 3.76 -22.80
N ARG A 211 -13.27 2.65 -22.99
CA ARG A 211 -13.28 1.91 -24.27
C ARG A 211 -14.67 1.37 -24.61
N GLU A 212 -15.38 0.81 -23.63
CA GLU A 212 -16.76 0.32 -23.81
C GLU A 212 -17.70 1.45 -24.26
N LEU A 213 -17.57 2.65 -23.67
CA LEU A 213 -18.40 3.81 -24.02
C LEU A 213 -18.11 4.35 -25.42
N VAL A 214 -16.84 4.41 -25.83
CA VAL A 214 -16.46 4.87 -27.18
C VAL A 214 -16.90 3.87 -28.25
N SER A 215 -16.88 2.58 -27.98
CA SER A 215 -17.36 1.57 -28.93
C SER A 215 -18.88 1.54 -29.13
N ALA A 216 -19.64 2.18 -28.24
CA ALA A 216 -21.10 2.18 -28.25
C ALA A 216 -21.73 3.45 -28.85
N SER A 217 -20.90 4.45 -29.21
CA SER A 217 -21.30 5.72 -29.82
C SER A 217 -20.97 5.73 -31.31
#